data_AF-A0A960F0F4-F1
#
_entry.id   AF-A0A960F0F4-F1
#
_cell.length_a   1.000
_cell.length_b   1.000
_cell.length_c   1.000
_cell.angle_alpha   90.00
_cell.angle_beta   90.00
_cell.angle_gamma   90.00
#
_symmetry.space_group_name_H-M   'P 1'
#
loop_
_entity.id
_entity.type
_entity.pdbx_description
1 polymer ?
#
loop_
_entity_poly.entity_id
_entity_poly.type
_entity_poly.pdbx_seq_one_letter_code
_entity_poly.pdbx_strand_id
1 'polypeptide(L)' 'MAQKVWLASELETMTPAEQDALFDASVVTDLDTVPPEFLQRVRERLQHRIAGAGNAAPK' A
#
# COMPACT_ATOMS: atom_id res chain seq x y z
N MET A 1 3.20 10.01 -9.17
CA MET A 1 2.61 11.20 -8.54
C MET A 1 3.17 11.33 -7.13
N ALA A 2 3.56 12.52 -6.70
CA ALA A 2 4.01 12.73 -5.32
C ALA A 2 2.79 12.55 -4.40
N GLN A 3 2.73 11.44 -3.65
CA GLN A 3 1.68 11.23 -2.67
C GLN A 3 1.95 12.12 -1.46
N LYS A 4 0.93 12.86 -1.03
CA LYS A 4 0.99 13.64 0.21
C LYS A 4 1.24 12.66 1.36
N VAL A 5 2.33 12.86 2.08
CA VAL A 5 2.58 12.17 3.35
C VAL A 5 1.83 12.97 4.43
N TRP A 6 0.86 12.34 5.08
CA TRP A 6 0.10 12.95 6.16
C TRP A 6 0.85 12.81 7.48
N LEU A 7 1.04 13.93 8.17
CA LEU A 7 1.62 13.94 9.52
C LEU A 7 0.56 13.59 10.56
N ALA A 8 1.00 13.01 11.68
CA ALA A 8 0.10 12.69 12.79
C ALA A 8 -0.68 13.92 13.28
N SER A 9 -0.01 15.08 13.39
CA SER A 9 -0.64 16.33 13.80
C SER A 9 -1.71 16.82 12.81
N GLU A 10 -1.61 16.47 11.52
CA GLU A 10 -2.65 16.81 10.55
C GLU A 10 -3.86 15.89 10.72
N LEU A 11 -3.64 14.60 10.96
CA LEU A 11 -4.73 13.64 11.20
C LEU A 11 -5.47 13.95 12.51
N GLU A 12 -4.77 14.39 13.56
CA GLU A 12 -5.37 14.77 14.83
C GLU A 12 -6.34 15.96 14.74
N THR A 13 -6.20 16.81 13.71
CA THR A 13 -7.15 17.91 13.46
C THR A 13 -8.42 17.47 12.75
N MET A 14 -8.45 16.25 12.20
CA MET A 14 -9.59 15.68 11.51
C MET A 14 -10.50 14.94 12.49
N THR A 15 -11.80 14.97 12.21
CA THR A 15 -12.76 14.07 12.84
C THR A 15 -12.48 12.62 12.43
N PRO A 16 -12.92 11.62 13.23
CA PRO A 16 -12.77 10.22 12.86
C PRO A 16 -13.35 9.89 11.47
N ALA A 17 -14.50 10.47 11.11
CA ALA A 17 -15.11 10.24 9.80
C ALA A 17 -14.28 10.80 8.63
N GLU A 18 -13.58 11.92 8.85
CA GLU A 18 -12.67 12.50 7.84
C GLU A 18 -11.40 11.67 7.70
N GLN A 19 -10.88 11.10 8.79
CA GLN A 19 -9.76 10.17 8.75
C GLN A 19 -10.12 8.89 7.99
N ASP A 20 -11.30 8.33 8.24
CA ASP A 20 -11.79 7.13 7.54
C ASP A 20 -11.94 7.40 6.04
N ALA A 21 -12.57 8.52 5.67
CA ALA A 21 -12.71 8.92 4.26
C ALA A 21 -11.35 9.13 3.58
N LEU A 22 -10.38 9.70 4.31
CA LEU A 22 -9.01 9.87 3.81
C LEU A 22 -8.32 8.52 3.59
N PHE A 23 -8.47 7.60 4.54
CA PHE A 23 -7.91 6.25 4.44
C PHE A 23 -8.51 5.50 3.24
N ASP A 24 -9.83 5.51 3.08
CA ASP A 24 -10.51 4.85 1.96
C ASP A 24 -10.05 5.41 0.62
N ALA A 25 -9.89 6.73 0.51
CA ALA A 25 -9.38 7.38 -0.69
C ALA A 25 -7.90 7.05 -1.00
N SER A 26 -7.13 6.59 0.00
CA SER A 26 -5.73 6.19 -0.18
C SER A 26 -5.58 4.78 -0.77
N VAL A 27 -6.63 3.97 -0.71
CA VAL A 27 -6.61 2.59 -1.21
C VAL A 27 -6.93 2.56 -2.70
N VAL A 28 -5.94 2.16 -3.51
CA VAL A 28 -6.16 1.95 -4.94
C VAL A 28 -6.76 0.56 -5.18
N THR A 29 -8.01 0.53 -5.61
CA THR A 29 -8.73 -0.71 -5.95
C THR A 29 -8.67 -1.06 -7.44
N ASP A 30 -8.46 -0.05 -8.30
CA ASP A 30 -8.28 -0.22 -9.75
C ASP A 30 -6.79 -0.16 -10.11
N LEU A 31 -6.25 -1.30 -10.54
CA LEU A 31 -4.84 -1.43 -10.89
C LEU A 31 -4.45 -0.71 -12.17
N ASP A 32 -5.41 -0.40 -13.07
CA ASP A 32 -5.12 0.32 -14.31
C ASP A 32 -4.75 1.78 -14.05
N THR A 33 -5.10 2.31 -12.87
CA THR A 33 -4.72 3.65 -12.42
C THR A 33 -3.32 3.72 -11.82
N VAL A 34 -2.66 2.58 -11.61
CA VAL A 34 -1.36 2.48 -10.98
C VAL A 34 -0.25 2.52 -12.03
N PRO A 35 0.85 3.27 -11.80
CA PRO A 35 1.99 3.26 -12.71
C PRO A 35 2.52 1.83 -12.96
N PRO A 36 2.70 1.40 -14.23
CA PRO A 36 3.09 0.03 -14.56
C PRO A 36 4.40 -0.42 -13.88
N GLU A 37 5.36 0.49 -13.75
CA GLU A 37 6.65 0.22 -13.10
C GLU A 37 6.49 -0.10 -11.61
N PHE A 38 5.50 0.50 -10.95
CA PHE A 38 5.20 0.20 -9.56
C PHE A 38 4.62 -1.21 -9.42
N LEU A 39 3.66 -1.57 -10.28
CA LEU A 39 3.06 -2.90 -10.30
C LEU A 39 4.10 -3.99 -10.58
N GLN A 40 5.02 -3.75 -11.53
CA GLN A 40 6.11 -4.67 -11.82
C GLN A 40 6.97 -4.94 -10.58
N ARG A 41 7.41 -3.87 -9.90
CA ARG A 41 8.20 -3.99 -8.66
C ARG A 41 7.47 -4.74 -7.55
N VAL A 42 6.16 -4.52 -7.41
CA VAL A 42 5.34 -5.25 -6.43
C VAL A 42 5.26 -6.74 -6.79
N ARG A 43 5.05 -7.07 -8.07
CA ARG A 43 5.02 -8.46 -8.54
C ARG A 43 6.34 -9.18 -8.28
N GLU A 44 7.47 -8.56 -8.60
CA GLU A 44 8.80 -9.13 -8.35
C GLU A 44 9.04 -9.41 -6.86
N ARG A 45 8.70 -8.45 -5.99
CA ARG A 45 8.79 -8.65 -4.53
C ARG A 45 7.91 -9.79 -4.03
N LEU A 46 6.69 -9.90 -4.56
CA LEU A 46 5.77 -10.97 -4.18
C LEU A 46 6.30 -12.33 -4.64
N GLN A 47 6.80 -12.44 -5.87
CA GLN A 47 7.42 -13.66 -6.39
C GLN A 47 8.61 -14.08 -5.54
N HIS A 48 9.46 -13.13 -5.14
CA HIS A 48 10.59 -13.41 -4.25
C HIS A 48 10.13 -13.93 -2.88
N ARG A 49 9.07 -13.35 -2.30
CA ARG A 49 8.49 -13.84 -1.04
C ARG A 49 7.91 -15.24 -1.16
N ILE A 50 7.21 -15.54 -2.26
CA ILE A 50 6.66 -16.89 -2.51
C ILE A 50 7.79 -17.90 -2.65
N ALA A 51 8.83 -17.56 -3.42
CA ALA A 51 10.00 -18.42 -3.59
C ALA A 51 10.76 -18.65 -2.27
N GLY A 52 10.88 -17.62 -1.43
CA GLY A 52 11.49 -17.73 -0.09
C GLY A 52 10.63 -18.48 0.93
N ALA A 53 9.29 -18.32 0.86
CA ALA A 53 8.35 -19.03 1.73
C ALA A 53 8.26 -20.53 1.41
N GLY A 54 8.66 -20.96 0.20
CA GLY A 54 8.74 -22.37 -0.19
C GLY A 54 9.91 -23.16 0.41
N ASN A 55 10.83 -22.52 1.15
CA ASN A 55 11.98 -23.19 1.77
C ASN A 55 11.99 -23.12 3.32
N ALA A 56 10.92 -22.62 3.94
CA ALA A 56 10.73 -22.78 5.38
C ALA A 56 10.16 -24.18 5.65
N ALA A 57 11.03 -25.18 5.73
CA ALA A 57 10.67 -26.47 6.29
C ALA A 57 10.09 -26.27 7.71
N PRO A 58 8.99 -26.96 8.09
CA PRO A 58 8.49 -26.90 9.45
C PRO A 58 9.56 -27.46 10.40
N LYS A 59 9.90 -26.69 11.43
CA LYS A 59 10.75 -27.13 12.54
C LYS A 59 9.88 -27.73 13.64
#